data_AF-A0A377R100-F1
#
_entry.id   AF-A0A377R100-F1
#
_cell.length_a   1.000
_cell.length_b   1.000
_cell.length_c   1.000
_cell.angle_alpha   90.00
_cell.angle_beta   90.00
_cell.angle_gamma   90.00
#
_symmetry.space_group_name_H-M   'P 1'
#
loop_
_entity.id
_entity.type
_entity.pdbx_description
1 polymer ?
#
loop_
_entity_poly.entity_id
_entity_poly.type
_entity_poly.pdbx_seq_one_letter_code
_entity_poly.pdbx_strand_id
1 'polypeptide(L)'
;MDLIERIRRFFAENEIGETAGTPDTPQDVADIGQMLNLRPNPLYQKIISEFGPCYLGLELYARHRPDDGVIIQTQWFRQAAQDAGLSGYEHFLAIADNGSGDKILLGADSNELFLFAHDSGEILPLAQEYGCAGTLDGLIGEYLEEEENRNGKEDKDAQAV
;
A
#
# COMPACT_ATOMS: atom_id res chain seq x y z
N MET A 1 16.41 8.46 -9.80
CA MET A 1 16.18 8.34 -8.36
C MET A 1 15.38 7.07 -8.13
N ASP A 2 15.76 6.22 -7.17
CA ASP A 2 14.98 5.00 -6.91
C ASP A 2 13.66 5.34 -6.18
N LEU A 3 12.71 4.40 -6.13
CA LEU A 3 11.38 4.64 -5.55
C LEU A 3 11.44 5.08 -4.08
N ILE A 4 12.34 4.49 -3.29
CA ILE A 4 12.44 4.81 -1.86
C ILE A 4 12.98 6.22 -1.67
N GLU A 5 13.95 6.62 -2.46
CA GLU A 5 14.45 7.99 -2.46
C GLU A 5 13.36 8.98 -2.95
N ARG A 6 12.50 8.58 -3.91
CA ARG A 6 11.32 9.36 -4.30
C ARG A 6 10.34 9.55 -3.13
N ILE A 7 10.02 8.48 -2.42
CA ILE A 7 9.14 8.54 -1.24
C ILE A 7 9.75 9.42 -0.14
N ARG A 8 11.05 9.25 0.13
CA ARG A 8 11.78 10.06 1.13
C ARG A 8 11.73 11.54 0.79
N ARG A 9 12.00 11.88 -0.48
CA ARG A 9 11.92 13.25 -0.97
C ARG A 9 10.49 13.80 -0.83
N PHE A 10 9.49 13.02 -1.23
CA PHE A 10 8.08 13.40 -1.13
C PHE A 10 7.70 13.79 0.31
N PHE A 11 8.05 12.96 1.30
CA PHE A 11 7.79 13.29 2.71
C PHE A 11 8.58 14.49 3.22
N ALA A 12 9.81 14.70 2.72
CA ALA A 12 10.62 15.85 3.10
C ALA A 12 10.09 17.17 2.51
N GLU A 13 9.53 17.15 1.31
CA GLU A 13 9.12 18.35 0.56
C GLU A 13 7.71 18.84 0.90
N ASN A 14 6.78 17.93 1.22
CA ASN A 14 5.36 18.28 1.29
C ASN A 14 4.86 18.61 2.72
N GLU A 15 5.76 18.87 3.69
CA GLU A 15 5.44 19.03 5.13
C GLU A 15 4.58 17.88 5.72
N ILE A 16 4.43 16.78 4.98
CA ILE A 16 3.64 15.60 5.37
C ILE A 16 4.41 14.68 6.32
N GLY A 17 5.35 15.24 7.08
CA GLY A 17 6.05 14.56 8.17
C GLY A 17 5.09 13.95 9.20
N GLU A 18 3.80 14.29 9.17
CA GLU A 18 2.74 13.67 9.96
C GLU A 18 2.04 12.46 9.31
N THR A 19 2.22 12.20 8.00
CA THR A 19 1.62 11.02 7.35
C THR A 19 2.49 9.79 7.34
N ALA A 20 3.81 9.92 7.48
CA ALA A 20 4.65 8.76 7.73
C ALA A 20 4.52 8.37 9.21
N GLY A 21 4.17 7.12 9.45
CA GLY A 21 4.02 6.58 10.79
C GLY A 21 5.35 6.12 11.38
N THR A 22 5.26 5.41 12.50
CA THR A 22 6.42 4.77 13.12
C THR A 22 6.92 3.64 12.23
N PRO A 23 8.19 3.65 11.78
CA PRO A 23 8.75 2.57 10.99
C PRO A 23 8.70 1.23 11.72
N ASP A 24 8.35 0.18 10.98
CA ASP A 24 8.29 -1.18 11.51
C ASP A 24 9.72 -1.67 11.80
N THR A 25 9.93 -2.20 13.00
CA THR A 25 11.22 -2.81 13.34
C THR A 25 11.40 -4.16 12.64
N PRO A 26 12.62 -4.74 12.60
CA PRO A 26 12.79 -6.10 12.11
C PRO A 26 11.93 -7.14 12.83
N GLN A 27 11.61 -6.92 14.11
CA GLN A 27 10.70 -7.78 14.87
C GLN A 27 9.26 -7.64 14.37
N ASP A 28 8.81 -6.42 14.09
CA ASP A 28 7.47 -6.16 13.54
C ASP A 28 7.27 -6.83 12.19
N VAL A 29 8.26 -6.75 11.30
CA VAL A 29 8.24 -7.43 10.00
C VAL A 29 8.22 -8.96 10.17
N ALA A 30 8.99 -9.49 11.13
CA ALA A 30 8.98 -10.92 11.43
C ALA A 30 7.61 -11.36 11.99
N ASP A 31 6.99 -10.55 12.85
CA ASP A 31 5.66 -10.80 13.41
C ASP A 31 4.59 -10.87 12.31
N ILE A 32 4.62 -9.96 11.32
CA ILE A 32 3.71 -10.01 10.16
C ILE A 32 3.83 -11.38 9.48
N GLY A 33 5.07 -11.82 9.21
CA GLY A 33 5.30 -13.08 8.53
C GLY A 33 4.86 -14.30 9.34
N GLN A 34 5.12 -14.31 10.65
CA GLN A 34 4.69 -15.39 11.55
C GLN A 34 3.17 -15.46 11.67
N MET A 35 2.51 -14.33 11.89
CA MET A 35 1.06 -14.27 12.12
C MET A 35 0.24 -14.59 10.87
N LEU A 36 0.78 -14.30 9.68
CA LEU A 36 0.11 -14.54 8.40
C LEU A 36 0.61 -15.80 7.69
N ASN A 37 1.59 -16.50 8.28
CA ASN A 37 2.27 -17.67 7.73
C ASN A 37 2.76 -17.44 6.28
N LEU A 38 3.39 -16.28 6.03
CA LEU A 38 3.98 -15.94 4.74
C LEU A 38 5.22 -15.07 4.91
N ARG A 39 5.99 -14.89 3.85
CA ARG A 39 7.06 -13.88 3.83
C ARG A 39 6.55 -12.63 3.13
N PRO A 40 6.55 -11.44 3.76
CA PRO A 40 6.08 -10.24 3.09
C PRO A 40 6.92 -9.91 1.85
N ASN A 41 6.34 -9.22 0.88
CA ASN A 41 7.04 -8.81 -0.33
C ASN A 41 8.29 -7.94 0.01
N PRO A 42 9.46 -8.12 -0.65
CA PRO A 42 10.68 -7.39 -0.32
C PRO A 42 10.60 -5.86 -0.46
N LEU A 43 9.89 -5.36 -1.48
CA LEU A 43 9.69 -3.92 -1.66
C LEU A 43 8.80 -3.37 -0.54
N TYR A 44 7.70 -4.06 -0.25
CA TYR A 44 6.80 -3.69 0.84
C TYR A 44 7.53 -3.69 2.19
N GLN A 45 8.36 -4.70 2.48
CA GLN A 45 9.21 -4.72 3.69
C GLN A 45 10.09 -3.48 3.78
N LYS A 46 10.71 -3.06 2.66
CA LYS A 46 11.57 -1.88 2.64
C LYS A 46 10.78 -0.60 2.93
N ILE A 47 9.58 -0.47 2.36
CA ILE A 47 8.70 0.68 2.60
C ILE A 47 8.30 0.76 4.07
N ILE A 48 7.73 -0.30 4.64
CA ILE A 48 7.25 -0.26 6.04
C ILE A 48 8.40 -0.14 7.05
N SER A 49 9.59 -0.65 6.74
CA SER A 49 10.78 -0.51 7.61
C SER A 49 11.37 0.90 7.60
N GLU A 50 11.10 1.70 6.57
CA GLU A 50 11.58 3.08 6.49
C GLU A 50 10.52 4.10 6.92
N PHE A 51 9.25 3.83 6.64
CA PHE A 51 8.17 4.81 6.77
C PHE A 51 7.00 4.35 7.62
N GLY A 52 6.94 3.07 7.98
CA GLY A 52 5.81 2.52 8.74
C GLY A 52 4.49 2.60 7.97
N PRO A 53 3.35 2.72 8.67
CA PRO A 53 2.08 3.01 8.01
C PRO A 53 2.14 4.42 7.44
N CYS A 54 1.81 4.61 6.17
CA CYS A 54 1.98 5.91 5.53
C CYS A 54 0.95 6.23 4.45
N TYR A 55 0.81 7.51 4.09
CA TYR A 55 -0.06 7.95 3.01
C TYR A 55 0.77 8.41 1.79
N LEU A 56 0.60 7.72 0.66
CA LEU A 56 1.29 8.00 -0.60
C LEU A 56 0.26 8.13 -1.74
N GLY A 57 -0.74 9.00 -1.55
CA GLY A 57 -1.97 9.04 -2.36
C GLY A 57 -3.00 7.97 -1.97
N LEU A 58 -2.52 6.92 -1.30
CA LEU A 58 -3.28 5.85 -0.69
C LEU A 58 -2.68 5.54 0.69
N GLU A 59 -3.53 5.16 1.63
CA GLU A 59 -3.09 4.72 2.95
C GLU A 59 -2.53 3.29 2.89
N LEU A 60 -1.22 3.16 3.10
CA LEU A 60 -0.53 1.88 3.23
C LEU A 60 -0.51 1.44 4.69
N TYR A 61 -1.01 0.23 4.92
CA TYR A 61 -0.98 -0.42 6.22
C TYR A 61 0.42 -0.92 6.56
N ALA A 62 0.68 -1.10 7.86
CA ALA A 62 1.92 -1.67 8.41
C ALA A 62 1.60 -2.38 9.74
N ARG A 63 2.60 -2.74 10.55
CA ARG A 63 2.38 -3.44 11.82
C ARG A 63 1.65 -2.61 12.88
N HIS A 64 2.06 -1.35 13.06
CA HIS A 64 1.66 -0.52 14.19
C HIS A 64 0.31 0.21 14.00
N ARG A 65 -0.75 -0.54 13.73
CA ARG A 65 -2.14 -0.06 13.83
C ARG A 65 -3.00 -1.06 14.59
N PRO A 66 -3.47 -0.70 15.81
CA PRO A 66 -4.17 -1.63 16.69
C PRO A 66 -5.44 -2.23 16.10
N ASP A 67 -6.16 -1.46 15.28
CA ASP A 67 -7.46 -1.86 14.72
C ASP A 67 -7.41 -2.04 13.19
N ASP A 68 -6.42 -1.46 12.51
CA ASP A 68 -6.33 -1.41 11.04
C ASP A 68 -4.94 -1.79 10.49
N GLY A 69 -4.17 -2.57 11.24
CA GLY A 69 -2.86 -3.04 10.80
C GLY A 69 -2.95 -4.10 9.70
N VAL A 70 -1.86 -4.27 8.94
CA VAL A 70 -1.78 -5.21 7.80
C VAL A 70 -2.19 -6.63 8.19
N ILE A 71 -1.89 -7.07 9.43
CA ILE A 71 -2.26 -8.40 9.93
C ILE A 71 -3.79 -8.53 10.03
N ILE A 72 -4.45 -7.56 10.67
CA ILE A 72 -5.90 -7.58 10.89
C ILE A 72 -6.62 -7.51 9.54
N GLN A 73 -6.20 -6.60 8.68
CA GLN A 73 -6.80 -6.40 7.37
C GLN A 73 -6.62 -7.64 6.47
N THR A 74 -5.46 -8.30 6.52
CA THR A 74 -5.23 -9.54 5.77
C THR A 74 -6.05 -10.71 6.34
N GLN A 75 -6.16 -10.83 7.66
CA GLN A 75 -6.99 -11.88 8.29
C GLN A 75 -8.47 -11.70 7.98
N TRP A 76 -8.97 -10.46 8.05
CA TRP A 76 -10.34 -10.11 7.69
C TRP A 76 -10.64 -10.48 6.24
N PHE A 77 -9.78 -10.06 5.30
CA PHE A 77 -9.92 -10.40 3.89
C PHE A 77 -9.97 -11.93 3.67
N ARG A 78 -9.04 -12.68 4.28
CA ARG A 78 -9.01 -14.14 4.14
C ARG A 78 -10.26 -14.81 4.67
N GLN A 79 -10.78 -14.32 5.80
CA GLN A 79 -12.04 -14.82 6.35
C GLN A 79 -13.21 -14.50 5.41
N ALA A 80 -13.30 -13.27 4.90
CA ALA A 80 -14.35 -12.87 3.95
C ALA A 80 -14.30 -13.72 2.66
N ALA A 81 -13.11 -13.97 2.12
CA ALA A 81 -12.94 -14.84 0.96
C ALA A 81 -13.36 -16.29 1.26
N GLN A 82 -13.01 -16.81 2.44
CA GLN A 82 -13.43 -18.14 2.88
C GLN A 82 -14.96 -18.24 3.04
N ASP A 83 -15.59 -17.23 3.62
CA ASP A 83 -17.05 -17.18 3.82
C ASP A 83 -17.80 -17.10 2.47
N ALA A 84 -17.18 -16.49 1.46
CA ALA A 84 -17.64 -16.51 0.07
C ALA A 84 -17.37 -17.85 -0.67
N GLY A 85 -16.75 -18.84 -0.02
CA GLY A 85 -16.46 -20.15 -0.58
C GLY A 85 -15.26 -20.15 -1.54
N LEU A 86 -14.41 -19.14 -1.46
CA LEU A 86 -13.26 -18.96 -2.32
C LEU A 86 -11.97 -19.47 -1.63
N SER A 87 -10.97 -19.88 -2.42
CA SER A 87 -9.70 -20.46 -1.89
C SER A 87 -8.48 -20.01 -2.69
N GLY A 88 -7.29 -20.13 -2.12
CA GLY A 88 -6.02 -19.84 -2.82
C GLY A 88 -5.48 -18.43 -2.59
N TYR A 89 -5.94 -17.73 -1.55
CA TYR A 89 -5.58 -16.34 -1.25
C TYR A 89 -4.58 -16.18 -0.09
N GLU A 90 -4.04 -17.29 0.39
CA GLU A 90 -3.13 -17.35 1.53
C GLU A 90 -1.78 -16.68 1.23
N HIS A 91 -1.49 -16.40 -0.03
CA HIS A 91 -0.27 -15.74 -0.49
C HIS A 91 -0.41 -14.23 -0.68
N PHE A 92 -1.60 -13.66 -0.43
CA PHE A 92 -1.83 -12.22 -0.52
C PHE A 92 -1.73 -11.53 0.85
N LEU A 93 -1.32 -10.27 0.80
CA LEU A 93 -1.37 -9.28 1.88
C LEU A 93 -2.36 -8.17 1.52
N ALA A 94 -3.28 -7.83 2.41
CA ALA A 94 -4.11 -6.62 2.25
C ALA A 94 -3.32 -5.42 2.77
N ILE A 95 -2.76 -4.63 1.85
CA ILE A 95 -1.82 -3.55 2.17
C ILE A 95 -2.49 -2.17 2.20
N ALA A 96 -3.72 -2.04 1.70
CA ALA A 96 -4.50 -0.79 1.68
C ALA A 96 -5.99 -1.07 1.38
N ASP A 97 -6.79 0.00 1.38
CA ASP A 97 -8.21 0.02 0.99
C ASP A 97 -8.48 1.18 0.02
N ASN A 98 -9.33 0.97 -0.98
CA ASN A 98 -9.65 2.00 -1.98
C ASN A 98 -10.66 3.08 -1.52
N GLY A 99 -11.06 3.06 -0.24
CA GLY A 99 -12.04 3.95 0.37
C GLY A 99 -13.49 3.46 0.25
N SER A 100 -13.75 2.37 -0.47
CA SER A 100 -15.07 1.75 -0.63
C SER A 100 -15.21 0.43 0.15
N GLY A 101 -14.20 0.04 0.92
CA GLY A 101 -14.17 -1.23 1.64
C GLY A 101 -13.45 -2.35 0.89
N ASP A 102 -13.08 -2.13 -0.37
CA ASP A 102 -12.33 -3.09 -1.17
C ASP A 102 -10.86 -3.05 -0.82
N LYS A 103 -10.27 -4.23 -0.71
CA LYS A 103 -8.89 -4.37 -0.26
C LYS A 103 -7.94 -4.40 -1.45
N ILE A 104 -6.89 -3.59 -1.37
CA ILE A 104 -5.78 -3.65 -2.30
C ILE A 104 -4.81 -4.69 -1.77
N LEU A 105 -4.69 -5.78 -2.54
CA LEU A 105 -3.89 -6.94 -2.23
C LEU A 105 -2.54 -6.87 -2.94
N LEU A 106 -1.50 -7.31 -2.25
CA LEU A 106 -0.16 -7.50 -2.78
C LEU A 106 0.21 -8.98 -2.74
N GLY A 107 0.74 -9.50 -3.84
CA GLY A 107 1.33 -10.84 -3.87
C GLY A 107 2.58 -10.91 -2.98
N ALA A 108 2.71 -11.94 -2.13
CA ALA A 108 3.90 -12.13 -1.31
C ALA A 108 5.19 -12.29 -2.15
N ASP A 109 5.07 -12.95 -3.30
CA ASP A 109 6.18 -13.30 -4.20
C ASP A 109 6.26 -12.43 -5.46
N SER A 110 5.36 -11.47 -5.64
CA SER A 110 5.32 -10.55 -6.79
C SER A 110 5.08 -9.12 -6.34
N ASN A 111 5.39 -8.13 -7.18
CA ASN A 111 4.97 -6.75 -6.93
C ASN A 111 3.55 -6.48 -7.42
N GLU A 112 2.84 -7.50 -7.92
CA GLU A 112 1.52 -7.32 -8.54
C GLU A 112 0.47 -6.99 -7.50
N LEU A 113 -0.42 -6.08 -7.89
CA LEU A 113 -1.54 -5.65 -7.09
C LEU A 113 -2.86 -6.19 -7.65
N PHE A 114 -3.76 -6.49 -6.72
CA PHE A 114 -5.10 -6.95 -7.03
C PHE A 114 -6.10 -6.17 -6.17
N LEU A 115 -7.34 -6.07 -6.63
CA LEU A 115 -8.46 -5.62 -5.81
C LEU A 115 -9.27 -6.83 -5.38
N PHE A 116 -9.55 -6.95 -4.09
CA PHE A 116 -10.62 -7.79 -3.59
C PHE A 116 -11.88 -6.95 -3.42
N ALA A 117 -12.85 -7.16 -4.31
CA ALA A 117 -14.15 -6.53 -4.25
C ALA A 117 -14.97 -7.17 -3.12
N HIS A 118 -15.21 -6.42 -2.05
CA HIS A 118 -15.79 -6.99 -0.83
C HIS A 118 -17.24 -7.46 -1.01
N ASP A 119 -17.99 -6.83 -1.92
CA ASP A 119 -19.39 -7.16 -2.21
C ASP A 119 -19.55 -8.46 -3.02
N SER A 120 -18.64 -8.72 -3.97
CA SER A 120 -18.72 -9.88 -4.88
C SER A 120 -17.79 -11.02 -4.48
N GLY A 121 -16.77 -10.73 -3.68
CA GLY A 121 -15.65 -11.64 -3.40
C GLY A 121 -14.69 -11.82 -4.58
N GLU A 122 -14.88 -11.10 -5.69
CA GLU A 122 -14.00 -11.22 -6.85
C GLU A 122 -12.62 -10.63 -6.58
N ILE A 123 -11.59 -11.27 -7.13
CA ILE A 123 -10.24 -10.70 -7.18
C ILE A 123 -9.91 -10.33 -8.61
N LEU A 124 -9.64 -9.05 -8.82
CA LEU A 124 -9.33 -8.48 -10.12
C LEU A 124 -7.90 -7.94 -10.10
N PRO A 125 -7.11 -8.13 -11.18
CA PRO A 125 -5.84 -7.42 -11.30
C PRO A 125 -6.08 -5.90 -11.23
N LEU A 126 -5.37 -5.20 -10.35
CA LEU A 126 -5.62 -3.77 -10.09
C LEU A 126 -5.46 -2.92 -11.37
N ALA A 127 -4.53 -3.33 -12.25
CA ALA A 127 -4.31 -2.69 -13.55
C ALA A 127 -5.55 -2.66 -14.45
N GLN A 128 -6.47 -3.63 -14.33
CA GLN A 128 -7.69 -3.68 -15.14
C GLN A 128 -8.72 -2.64 -14.69
N GLU A 129 -8.65 -2.20 -13.44
CA GLU A 129 -9.62 -1.29 -12.84
C GLU A 129 -9.13 0.14 -12.77
N TYR A 130 -7.85 0.34 -12.41
CA TYR A 130 -7.27 1.67 -12.21
C TYR A 130 -6.42 2.17 -13.37
N GLY A 131 -6.18 1.34 -14.40
CA GLY A 131 -5.51 1.77 -15.64
C GLY A 131 -4.11 2.35 -15.41
N CYS A 132 -3.12 1.45 -15.37
CA CYS A 132 -1.65 1.65 -15.42
C CYS A 132 -0.81 1.29 -14.19
N ALA A 133 -1.37 1.13 -12.98
CA ALA A 133 -0.62 0.65 -11.82
C ALA A 133 -0.95 -0.80 -11.42
N GLY A 134 -0.45 -1.77 -12.19
CA GLY A 134 -0.58 -3.20 -11.84
C GLY A 134 0.38 -3.67 -10.75
N THR A 135 1.33 -2.83 -10.33
CA THR A 135 2.35 -3.17 -9.35
C THR A 135 2.51 -2.10 -8.28
N LEU A 136 3.03 -2.49 -7.11
CA LEU A 136 3.23 -1.59 -5.97
C LEU A 136 4.12 -0.39 -6.32
N ASP A 137 5.21 -0.61 -7.05
CA ASP A 137 6.11 0.43 -7.50
C ASP A 137 5.50 1.34 -8.57
N GLY A 138 4.68 0.78 -9.46
CA GLY A 138 3.92 1.54 -10.44
C GLY A 138 2.90 2.47 -9.77
N LEU A 139 2.11 1.92 -8.84
CA LEU A 139 1.08 2.66 -8.10
C LEU A 139 1.65 3.86 -7.37
N ILE A 140 2.68 3.64 -6.55
CA ILE A 140 3.33 4.71 -5.80
C ILE A 140 4.01 5.69 -6.77
N GLY A 141 4.67 5.19 -7.82
CA GLY A 141 5.34 6.03 -8.81
C GLY A 141 4.39 7.02 -9.50
N GLU A 142 3.21 6.56 -9.91
CA GLU A 142 2.18 7.41 -10.54
C GLU A 142 1.69 8.50 -9.60
N TYR A 143 1.35 8.17 -8.34
CA TYR A 143 0.92 9.16 -7.35
C TYR A 143 1.98 10.24 -7.11
N LEU A 144 3.24 9.83 -6.93
CA LEU A 144 4.33 10.78 -6.73
C LEU A 144 4.52 11.70 -7.94
N GLU A 145 4.37 11.18 -9.16
CA GLU A 145 4.42 12.00 -10.38
C GLU A 145 3.27 12.99 -10.50
N GLU A 146 2.05 12.60 -10.12
CA GLU A 146 0.89 13.49 -10.12
C GLU A 146 1.03 14.64 -9.11
N GLU A 147 1.53 14.36 -7.91
CA GLU A 147 1.79 15.38 -6.88
C GLU A 147 2.91 16.34 -7.30
N GLU A 148 4.02 15.83 -7.84
CA GLU A 148 5.12 16.65 -8.36
C GLU A 148 4.63 17.61 -9.47
N ASN A 149 3.77 17.13 -10.37
CA ASN A 149 3.20 17.94 -11.44
C ASN A 149 2.22 19.00 -10.92
N ARG A 150 1.45 18.70 -9.86
CA ARG A 150 0.56 19.67 -9.21
C ARG A 150 1.34 20.80 -8.55
N ASN A 151 2.33 20.48 -7.73
CA ASN A 151 3.16 21.47 -7.04
C ASN A 151 3.91 22.38 -8.04
N GLY A 152 4.47 21.80 -9.12
CA GLY A 152 5.14 22.57 -10.16
C GLY A 152 4.23 23.48 -10.99
N LYS A 153 2.91 23.27 -10.95
CA LYS A 153 1.92 24.16 -11.56
C LYS A 153 1.57 25.33 -10.63
N GLU A 154 1.33 25.03 -9.35
CA GLU A 154 1.00 26.05 -8.35
C GLU A 154 2.13 27.08 -8.18
N ASP A 155 3.40 26.63 -8.17
CA ASP A 155 4.56 27.52 -8.10
C ASP A 155 4.66 28.47 -9.31
N LYS A 156 4.28 28.01 -10.50
CA LYS A 156 4.28 28.84 -11.71
C LYS A 156 3.17 29.88 -11.71
N ASP A 157 1.99 29.50 -11.22
CA ASP A 157 0.84 30.39 -11.12
C ASP A 157 1.06 31.45 -10.01
N ALA A 158 1.75 31.09 -8.92
CA ALA A 158 2.13 32.03 -7.84
C ALA A 158 3.22 33.04 -8.24
N GLN A 159 4.11 32.70 -9.18
CA GLN A 159 5.16 33.60 -9.69
C GLN A 159 4.69 34.50 -10.84
N ALA A 160 3.48 34.28 -11.37
CA ALA A 160 2.91 35.03 -12.49
C ALA A 160 2.03 36.24 -12.06
N VAL A 161 2.02 36.59 -10.77
CA VAL A 161 1.25 37.69 -10.16
C VAL A 161 2.19 38.79 -9.65
#